data_AF-A0A1R2B303-F1
#
_entry.id   AF-A0A1R2B303-F1
#
_cell.length_a   1.000
_cell.length_b   1.000
_cell.length_c   1.000
_cell.angle_alpha   90.00
_cell.angle_beta   90.00
_cell.angle_gamma   90.00
#
_symmetry.space_group_name_H-M   'P 1'
#
loop_
_entity.id
_entity.type
_entity.pdbx_description
1 polymer ?
#
loop_
_entity_poly.entity_id
_entity_poly.type
_entity_poly.pdbx_seq_one_letter_code
_entity_poly.pdbx_strand_id
1 'polypeptide(L)'
;MRGSYLDVQALTWEKATHGLFDYESKQIQKSYFKINSTCLLCRQDSNCYITTEEKKEDSTSLIKFEQKSSDFQVHLMAEEASEKMWLVIKGIKGKNNNGYKLNEGDWIKLGRVRLRVQKISLHPETLSRSSMPDFFNHFDNEEVDYKQEISNAGETTDSAPCRICLSESSSPDDPLICPCKCAGTMKYVHLNCLKEWIKSKLNSRVTEKGMSVYIKDLSCELCNSSLPSFVHYQNQQISLISLNYPSKSFIMFEEFRPEKMQKQGLHVISLDDEQSGNLGRGHDCDIKISDISVSRKHCKVKLCGNEFYLEDTKSKFGTLIKLSNSINVKDNTDTTIQVSRTVIHIVHKQPWSFKNMCCCKNNKVAGDDISCFTQPEFANNYNEALSNRATINLQIREIQHIDSPIEENLE
;
A
#
# COMPACT_ATOMS: atom_id res chain seq x y z
N MET A 1 -45.10 11.85 -0.29
CA MET A 1 -43.83 12.61 -0.24
C MET A 1 -42.76 11.77 -0.90
N ARG A 2 -42.04 12.27 -1.92
CA ARG A 2 -40.92 11.50 -2.51
C ARG A 2 -39.77 11.52 -1.50
N GLY A 3 -39.29 10.37 -1.04
CA GLY A 3 -38.13 10.27 -0.14
C GLY A 3 -36.81 10.62 -0.84
N SER A 4 -35.73 10.75 -0.07
CA SER A 4 -34.37 10.83 -0.61
C SER A 4 -34.02 9.58 -1.42
N TYR A 5 -33.17 9.74 -2.43
CA TYR A 5 -32.71 8.62 -3.25
C TYR A 5 -31.30 8.86 -3.78
N LEU A 6 -30.61 7.78 -4.10
CA LEU A 6 -29.35 7.83 -4.84
C LEU A 6 -29.61 7.63 -6.33
N ASP A 7 -29.08 8.53 -7.14
CA ASP A 7 -28.85 8.25 -8.56
C ASP A 7 -27.49 7.59 -8.71
N VAL A 8 -27.49 6.35 -9.19
CA VAL A 8 -26.29 5.53 -9.33
C VAL A 8 -26.06 5.18 -10.79
N GLN A 9 -24.87 5.49 -11.28
CA GLN A 9 -24.40 5.07 -12.60
C GLN A 9 -23.21 4.13 -12.43
N ALA A 10 -23.35 2.88 -12.85
CA ALA A 10 -22.27 1.91 -12.89
C ALA A 10 -21.68 1.82 -14.31
N LEU A 11 -20.37 1.87 -14.41
CA LEU A 11 -19.58 1.75 -15.63
C LEU A 11 -18.64 0.56 -15.47
N THR A 12 -18.76 -0.47 -16.29
CA THR A 12 -17.87 -1.63 -16.27
C THR A 12 -17.07 -1.71 -17.55
N TRP A 13 -15.75 -1.74 -17.43
CA TRP A 13 -14.86 -1.93 -18.58
C TRP A 13 -14.87 -3.40 -18.98
N GLU A 14 -15.09 -3.76 -20.24
CA GLU A 14 -15.30 -5.16 -20.68
C GLU A 14 -14.07 -6.06 -20.50
N LYS A 15 -12.85 -5.52 -20.47
CA LYS A 15 -11.62 -6.31 -20.30
C LYS A 15 -11.28 -6.52 -18.83
N ALA A 16 -11.18 -7.78 -18.41
CA ALA A 16 -10.84 -8.11 -17.02
C ALA A 16 -9.32 -8.16 -16.89
N THR A 17 -8.69 -7.02 -16.60
CA THR A 17 -7.23 -6.95 -16.42
C THR A 17 -6.87 -6.31 -15.07
N HIS A 18 -6.43 -7.14 -14.12
CA HIS A 18 -5.88 -6.73 -12.82
C HIS A 18 -6.76 -5.74 -11.99
N GLY A 19 -8.09 -5.81 -12.13
CA GLY A 19 -9.01 -4.89 -11.46
C GLY A 19 -8.75 -3.41 -11.80
N LEU A 20 -8.31 -3.14 -13.04
CA LEU A 20 -8.18 -1.80 -13.59
C LEU A 20 -9.46 -1.40 -14.34
N PHE A 21 -9.67 -0.09 -14.47
CA PHE A 21 -10.70 0.48 -15.32
C PHE A 21 -10.01 1.45 -16.29
N ASP A 22 -10.21 1.25 -17.60
CA ASP A 22 -9.65 2.11 -18.63
C ASP A 22 -10.59 3.29 -18.90
N TYR A 23 -10.26 4.46 -18.34
CA TYR A 23 -11.06 5.68 -18.47
C TYR A 23 -11.01 6.30 -19.87
N GLU A 24 -10.14 5.79 -20.76
CA GLU A 24 -10.04 6.22 -22.16
C GLU A 24 -10.79 5.26 -23.10
N SER A 25 -11.28 4.12 -22.58
CA SER A 25 -11.95 3.11 -23.39
C SER A 25 -13.33 3.58 -23.85
N LYS A 26 -13.69 3.18 -25.08
CA LYS A 26 -15.06 3.32 -25.61
C LYS A 26 -15.91 2.07 -25.36
N GLN A 27 -15.29 0.95 -25.00
CA GLN A 27 -15.93 -0.35 -24.75
C GLN A 27 -16.28 -0.47 -23.26
N ILE A 28 -17.32 0.25 -22.85
CA ILE A 28 -17.76 0.34 -21.45
C ILE A 28 -19.26 0.05 -21.40
N GLN A 29 -19.64 -0.94 -20.59
CA GLN A 29 -21.03 -1.23 -20.30
C GLN A 29 -21.55 -0.29 -19.22
N LYS A 30 -22.72 0.31 -19.46
CA LYS A 30 -23.32 1.31 -18.56
C LYS A 30 -24.63 0.79 -17.99
N SER A 31 -24.82 0.96 -16.69
CA SER A 31 -26.06 0.64 -16.00
C SER A 31 -26.47 1.83 -15.12
N TYR A 32 -27.77 2.09 -15.05
CA TYR A 32 -28.33 3.23 -14.32
C TYR A 32 -29.37 2.74 -13.35
N PHE A 33 -29.31 3.24 -12.12
CA PHE A 33 -30.19 2.82 -11.05
C PHE A 33 -30.63 4.00 -10.21
N LYS A 34 -31.85 3.90 -9.71
CA LYS A 34 -32.41 4.81 -8.73
C LYS A 34 -32.68 4.04 -7.45
N ILE A 35 -31.94 4.36 -6.40
CA ILE A 35 -31.94 3.59 -5.14
C ILE A 35 -32.65 4.40 -4.07
N ASN A 36 -33.72 3.83 -3.51
CA ASN A 36 -34.54 4.45 -2.48
C ASN A 36 -34.67 3.58 -1.22
N SER A 37 -34.00 2.43 -1.20
CA SER A 37 -34.05 1.40 -0.16
C SER A 37 -32.76 0.61 -0.14
N THR A 38 -32.54 -0.15 0.93
CA THR A 38 -31.37 -1.01 1.09
C THR A 38 -31.32 -2.07 -0.01
N CYS A 39 -30.19 -2.18 -0.72
CA CYS A 39 -30.02 -3.14 -1.80
C CYS A 39 -28.54 -3.47 -2.09
N LEU A 40 -28.31 -4.56 -2.80
CA LEU A 40 -26.99 -4.97 -3.29
C LEU A 40 -26.83 -4.58 -4.75
N LEU A 41 -25.69 -3.99 -5.09
CA LEU A 41 -25.24 -3.83 -6.47
C LEU A 41 -24.29 -4.98 -6.81
N CYS A 42 -24.71 -5.81 -7.75
CA CYS A 42 -23.96 -6.97 -8.21
C CYS A 42 -23.55 -6.79 -9.67
N ARG A 43 -22.52 -7.53 -10.08
CA ARG A 43 -22.05 -7.63 -11.47
C ARG A 43 -22.10 -9.08 -11.94
N GLN A 44 -22.74 -9.30 -13.09
CA GLN A 44 -22.66 -10.53 -13.86
C GLN A 44 -21.98 -10.18 -15.18
N ASP A 45 -20.81 -10.77 -15.43
CA ASP A 45 -19.89 -10.40 -16.51
C ASP A 45 -19.52 -8.90 -16.53
N SER A 46 -20.15 -8.14 -17.42
CA SER A 46 -20.00 -6.68 -17.56
C SER A 46 -21.26 -5.92 -17.17
N ASN A 47 -22.38 -6.62 -16.94
CA ASN A 47 -23.66 -6.02 -16.62
C ASN A 47 -23.81 -5.88 -15.11
N CYS A 48 -24.14 -4.68 -14.67
CA CYS A 48 -24.51 -4.46 -13.27
C CYS A 48 -26.03 -4.60 -13.12
N TYR A 49 -26.47 -5.09 -11.96
CA TYR A 49 -27.87 -5.15 -11.58
C TYR A 49 -28.02 -4.96 -10.08
N ILE A 50 -29.23 -4.60 -9.64
CA ILE A 50 -29.56 -4.45 -8.23
C ILE A 50 -30.47 -5.59 -7.80
N THR A 51 -30.27 -6.08 -6.56
CA THR A 51 -31.16 -7.02 -5.90
C THR A 51 -31.35 -6.64 -4.43
N THR A 52 -32.52 -6.91 -3.88
CA THR A 52 -32.79 -6.86 -2.42
C THR A 52 -32.69 -8.24 -1.78
N GLU A 53 -32.61 -9.28 -2.60
CA GLU A 53 -32.50 -10.69 -2.21
C GLU A 53 -31.04 -11.14 -2.34
N GLU A 54 -30.82 -12.44 -2.40
CA GLU A 54 -29.51 -13.03 -2.66
C GLU A 54 -29.00 -12.68 -4.07
N LYS A 55 -27.67 -12.71 -4.21
CA LYS A 55 -27.01 -12.52 -5.50
C LYS A 55 -27.33 -13.71 -6.42
N LYS A 56 -27.46 -13.45 -7.73
CA LYS A 56 -27.58 -14.52 -8.73
C LYS A 56 -26.32 -15.39 -8.72
N GLU A 57 -26.48 -16.66 -9.09
CA GLU A 57 -25.37 -17.56 -9.35
C GLU A 57 -24.40 -16.93 -10.38
N ASP A 58 -23.10 -17.16 -10.22
CA ASP A 58 -22.01 -16.58 -11.02
C ASP A 58 -21.92 -15.04 -11.05
N SER A 59 -22.53 -14.35 -10.08
CA SER A 59 -22.39 -12.90 -9.94
C SER A 59 -21.51 -12.50 -8.74
N THR A 60 -20.81 -11.38 -8.92
CA THR A 60 -19.98 -10.75 -7.88
C THR A 60 -20.77 -9.64 -7.20
N SER A 61 -20.92 -9.68 -5.89
CA SER A 61 -21.43 -8.55 -5.11
C SER A 61 -20.36 -7.46 -5.04
N LEU A 62 -20.69 -6.22 -5.43
CA LEU A 62 -19.73 -5.12 -5.43
C LEU A 62 -19.86 -4.28 -4.17
N ILE A 63 -21.07 -3.75 -3.94
CA ILE A 63 -21.38 -2.88 -2.81
C ILE A 63 -22.81 -3.11 -2.33
N LYS A 64 -23.04 -2.86 -1.04
CA LYS A 64 -24.36 -2.75 -0.43
C LYS A 64 -24.66 -1.28 -0.18
N PHE A 65 -25.79 -0.82 -0.69
CA PHE A 65 -26.39 0.44 -0.26
C PHE A 65 -27.28 0.13 0.95
N GLU A 66 -26.99 0.75 2.09
CA GLU A 66 -27.77 0.63 3.31
C GLU A 66 -28.46 1.96 3.61
N GLN A 67 -29.79 1.96 3.59
CA GLN A 67 -30.58 3.15 3.93
C GLN A 67 -30.69 3.28 5.45
N LYS A 68 -30.28 4.43 5.99
CA LYS A 68 -30.41 4.80 7.41
C LYS A 68 -31.22 6.08 7.52
N SER A 69 -32.51 5.95 7.82
CA SER A 69 -33.45 7.09 7.90
C SER A 69 -33.50 7.89 6.59
N SER A 70 -32.83 9.05 6.52
CA SER A 70 -32.72 9.91 5.32
C SER A 70 -31.43 9.71 4.53
N ASP A 71 -30.46 9.02 5.11
CA ASP A 71 -29.09 8.95 4.61
C ASP A 71 -28.78 7.55 4.04
N PHE A 72 -27.70 7.47 3.28
CA PHE A 72 -27.22 6.22 2.72
C PHE A 72 -25.79 5.95 3.13
N GLN A 73 -25.54 4.71 3.53
CA GLN A 73 -24.20 4.18 3.73
C GLN A 73 -23.89 3.19 2.61
N VAL A 74 -22.65 3.23 2.11
CA VAL A 74 -22.16 2.34 1.07
C VAL A 74 -21.11 1.43 1.68
N HIS A 75 -21.36 0.12 1.63
CA HIS A 75 -20.47 -0.91 2.15
C HIS A 75 -19.86 -1.72 1.02
N LEU A 76 -18.55 -1.98 1.09
CA LEU A 76 -17.85 -2.90 0.20
C LEU A 76 -18.29 -4.34 0.51
N MET A 77 -18.67 -5.08 -0.53
CA MET A 77 -18.98 -6.51 -0.45
C MET A 77 -17.78 -7.32 -0.97
N ALA A 78 -16.67 -7.32 -0.23
CA ALA A 78 -15.44 -7.97 -0.69
C ALA A 78 -15.63 -9.50 -0.70
N GLU A 79 -15.48 -10.12 -1.87
CA GLU A 79 -15.45 -11.58 -2.00
C GLU A 79 -14.02 -12.12 -1.84
N GLU A 80 -13.02 -11.29 -2.15
CA GLU A 80 -11.60 -11.60 -1.96
C GLU A 80 -10.88 -10.57 -1.07
N ALA A 81 -9.85 -11.01 -0.35
CA ALA A 81 -9.02 -10.14 0.48
C ALA A 81 -8.30 -9.02 -0.31
N SER A 82 -8.11 -9.21 -1.61
CA SER A 82 -7.55 -8.24 -2.59
C SER A 82 -8.51 -7.10 -2.92
N GLU A 83 -9.83 -7.32 -2.78
CA GLU A 83 -10.83 -6.33 -3.16
C GLU A 83 -10.90 -5.19 -2.17
N LYS A 84 -10.97 -3.97 -2.72
CA LYS A 84 -10.94 -2.72 -1.97
C LYS A 84 -11.82 -1.72 -2.68
N MET A 85 -12.42 -0.82 -1.91
CA MET A 85 -13.18 0.31 -2.42
C MET A 85 -12.21 1.48 -2.62
N TRP A 86 -12.18 2.04 -3.82
CA TRP A 86 -11.28 3.13 -4.18
C TRP A 86 -12.06 4.38 -4.57
N LEU A 87 -11.77 5.51 -3.94
CA LEU A 87 -12.20 6.81 -4.41
C LEU A 87 -11.49 7.16 -5.71
N VAL A 88 -12.25 7.58 -6.72
CA VAL A 88 -11.71 8.07 -7.98
C VAL A 88 -11.47 9.57 -7.88
N ILE A 89 -10.21 9.99 -7.79
CA ILE A 89 -9.88 11.43 -7.76
C ILE A 89 -9.71 12.03 -9.16
N LYS A 90 -9.77 11.19 -10.20
CA LYS A 90 -9.79 11.62 -11.60
C LYS A 90 -11.02 12.50 -11.87
N GLY A 91 -10.79 13.79 -12.13
CA GLY A 91 -11.87 14.73 -12.44
C GLY A 91 -12.28 15.65 -11.28
N ILE A 92 -11.72 15.44 -10.09
CA ILE A 92 -11.70 16.45 -9.03
C ILE A 92 -10.79 17.58 -9.52
N LYS A 93 -11.38 18.54 -10.24
CA LYS A 93 -10.70 19.75 -10.73
C LYS A 93 -11.27 20.94 -10.00
N GLY A 94 -10.44 21.64 -9.24
CA GLY A 94 -10.79 22.95 -8.72
C GLY A 94 -10.14 24.08 -9.51
N LYS A 95 -10.91 25.13 -9.78
CA LYS A 95 -10.36 26.50 -9.85
C LYS A 95 -9.91 27.00 -8.45
N ASN A 96 -10.48 26.42 -7.39
CA ASN A 96 -10.24 26.75 -5.96
C ASN A 96 -9.96 25.50 -5.08
N ASN A 97 -9.65 24.34 -5.67
CA ASN A 97 -9.51 23.07 -4.94
C ASN A 97 -8.17 22.45 -5.33
N ASN A 98 -7.26 22.31 -4.37
CA ASN A 98 -5.85 21.95 -4.60
C ASN A 98 -5.64 20.46 -4.97
N GLY A 99 -6.71 19.66 -4.96
CA GLY A 99 -6.70 18.23 -5.24
C GLY A 99 -7.31 17.45 -4.06
N TYR A 100 -6.94 16.19 -3.92
CA TYR A 100 -7.25 15.40 -2.74
C TYR A 100 -6.18 15.66 -1.67
N LYS A 101 -6.56 16.11 -0.47
CA LYS A 101 -5.63 16.33 0.65
C LYS A 101 -5.07 15.00 1.16
N LEU A 102 -3.76 14.85 1.13
CA LEU A 102 -3.06 13.64 1.57
C LEU A 102 -2.83 13.66 3.08
N ASN A 103 -3.12 12.54 3.72
CA ASN A 103 -2.81 12.28 5.13
C ASN A 103 -1.84 11.09 5.27
N GLU A 104 -1.11 11.03 6.38
CA GLU A 104 -0.32 9.84 6.72
C GLU A 104 -1.23 8.60 6.83
N GLY A 105 -0.79 7.48 6.26
CA GLY A 105 -1.56 6.24 6.18
C GLY A 105 -2.38 6.08 4.89
N ASP A 106 -2.60 7.15 4.11
CA ASP A 106 -3.38 7.07 2.87
C ASP A 106 -2.76 6.10 1.86
N TRP A 107 -3.60 5.28 1.25
CA TRP A 107 -3.22 4.36 0.19
C TRP A 107 -3.64 4.89 -1.18
N ILE A 108 -2.68 4.98 -2.08
CA ILE A 108 -2.85 5.49 -3.44
C ILE A 108 -2.64 4.34 -4.42
N LYS A 109 -3.55 4.20 -5.38
CA LYS A 109 -3.47 3.25 -6.49
C LYS A 109 -3.18 3.98 -7.79
N LEU A 110 -2.07 3.62 -8.42
CA LEU A 110 -1.62 4.11 -9.73
C LEU A 110 -1.45 2.89 -10.65
N GLY A 111 -2.48 2.58 -11.43
CA GLY A 111 -2.51 1.31 -12.16
C GLY A 111 -2.35 0.10 -11.21
N ARG A 112 -1.37 -0.76 -11.50
CA ARG A 112 -1.03 -1.94 -10.69
C ARG A 112 -0.21 -1.60 -9.45
N VAL A 113 0.38 -0.41 -9.37
CA VAL A 113 1.24 -0.01 -8.25
C VAL A 113 0.40 0.54 -7.09
N ARG A 114 0.84 0.28 -5.86
CA ARG A 114 0.28 0.85 -4.63
C ARG A 114 1.33 1.66 -3.92
N LEU A 115 0.95 2.86 -3.51
CA LEU A 115 1.77 3.71 -2.66
C LEU A 115 1.05 3.91 -1.32
N ARG A 116 1.77 3.85 -0.21
CA ARG A 116 1.26 4.26 1.10
C ARG A 116 1.97 5.53 1.56
N VAL A 117 1.23 6.55 1.97
CA VAL A 117 1.83 7.73 2.61
C VAL A 117 2.37 7.31 3.97
N GLN A 118 3.68 7.28 4.12
CA GLN A 118 4.33 6.84 5.35
C GLN A 118 4.52 8.00 6.33
N LYS A 119 4.98 9.15 5.81
CA LYS A 119 5.30 10.33 6.60
C LYS A 119 5.08 11.59 5.81
N ILE A 120 4.54 12.61 6.46
CA ILE A 120 4.50 13.99 6.01
C ILE A 120 5.26 14.83 7.04
N SER A 121 6.16 15.69 6.57
CA SER A 121 6.84 16.66 7.42
C SER A 121 6.84 18.03 6.77
N LEU A 122 6.43 19.04 7.54
CA LEU A 122 6.43 20.44 7.13
C LEU A 122 7.62 21.20 7.72
N HIS A 123 8.21 20.68 8.80
CA HIS A 123 9.30 21.29 9.55
C HIS A 123 10.34 20.22 9.91
N PRO A 124 11.09 19.71 8.93
CA PRO A 124 11.99 18.57 9.13
C PRO A 124 13.11 18.84 10.13
N GLU A 125 13.50 20.09 10.34
CA GLU A 125 14.45 20.53 11.38
C GLU A 125 14.02 20.17 12.82
N THR A 126 12.72 19.94 13.04
CA THR A 126 12.18 19.55 14.35
C THR A 126 12.09 18.04 14.57
N LEU A 127 12.36 17.24 13.53
CA LEU A 127 12.24 15.79 13.61
C LEU A 127 13.46 15.17 14.31
N SER A 128 13.20 14.46 15.41
CA SER A 128 14.21 13.56 15.99
C SER A 128 14.48 12.40 15.02
N ARG A 129 15.73 11.96 14.90
CA ARG A 129 16.08 10.77 14.08
C ARG A 129 15.28 9.52 14.49
N SER A 130 14.92 9.40 15.77
CA SER A 130 14.09 8.33 16.33
C SER A 130 12.60 8.38 15.91
N SER A 131 12.14 9.50 15.36
CA SER A 131 10.75 9.65 14.84
C SER A 131 10.62 9.39 13.35
N MET A 132 11.73 9.11 12.66
CA MET A 132 11.71 8.80 11.24
C MET A 132 11.29 7.35 11.03
N PRO A 133 10.45 7.06 10.02
CA PRO A 133 9.98 5.70 9.81
C PRO A 133 11.14 4.76 9.53
N ASP A 134 11.30 3.76 10.39
CA ASP A 134 12.22 2.67 10.15
C ASP A 134 11.74 1.91 8.93
N PHE A 135 12.45 2.17 7.84
CA PHE A 135 12.08 1.80 6.50
C PHE A 135 11.93 0.28 6.29
N PHE A 136 12.33 -0.51 7.27
CA PHE A 136 12.56 -1.94 7.14
C PHE A 136 11.99 -2.79 8.28
N ASN A 137 11.27 -2.22 9.25
CA ASN A 137 10.70 -2.99 10.38
C ASN A 137 9.75 -4.14 9.95
N HIS A 138 9.36 -4.21 8.68
CA HIS A 138 8.52 -5.28 8.12
C HIS A 138 9.28 -6.30 7.22
N PHE A 139 10.61 -6.19 7.06
CA PHE A 139 11.39 -7.30 6.49
C PHE A 139 11.65 -8.41 7.52
N ASP A 140 11.41 -8.11 8.80
CA ASP A 140 11.73 -8.94 9.96
C ASP A 140 10.44 -9.46 10.65
N ASN A 141 9.47 -10.00 9.89
CA ASN A 141 8.31 -10.71 10.48
C ASN A 141 8.67 -12.12 11.01
N GLU A 142 9.94 -12.49 10.97
CA GLU A 142 10.48 -13.50 11.87
C GLU A 142 11.28 -12.75 12.93
N GLU A 143 10.87 -12.84 14.20
CA GLU A 143 11.72 -12.51 15.34
C GLU A 143 12.95 -13.43 15.28
N VAL A 144 13.92 -13.10 14.43
CA VAL A 144 15.21 -13.76 14.46
C VAL A 144 15.94 -13.11 15.62
N ASP A 145 15.73 -13.69 16.79
CA ASP A 145 16.51 -13.47 17.99
C ASP A 145 17.96 -13.87 17.67
N TYR A 146 18.70 -12.96 17.02
CA TYR A 146 20.14 -13.07 16.83
C TYR A 146 20.76 -12.92 18.20
N LYS A 147 20.70 -14.00 18.99
CA LYS A 147 21.39 -14.13 20.26
C LYS A 147 22.86 -13.82 20.00
N GLN A 148 23.28 -12.65 20.46
CA GLN A 148 24.69 -12.38 20.64
C GLN A 148 25.20 -13.39 21.66
N GLU A 149 25.90 -14.42 21.20
CA GLU A 149 26.86 -15.09 22.07
C GLU A 149 27.91 -14.04 22.42
N ILE A 150 27.73 -13.45 23.61
CA ILE A 150 28.73 -12.65 24.28
C ILE A 150 29.95 -13.57 24.45
N SER A 151 31.02 -13.30 23.73
CA SER A 151 32.34 -13.77 24.16
C SER A 151 32.62 -13.04 25.48
N ASN A 152 32.29 -13.70 26.59
CA ASN A 152 32.74 -13.28 27.91
C ASN A 152 34.26 -13.13 27.83
N ALA A 153 34.75 -11.96 28.22
CA ALA A 153 36.18 -11.70 28.38
C ALA A 153 36.77 -12.76 29.33
N GLY A 154 37.40 -13.81 28.79
CA GLY A 154 37.90 -14.92 29.59
C GLY A 154 38.39 -16.14 28.82
N GLU A 155 37.98 -16.35 27.56
CA GLU A 155 38.57 -17.38 26.70
C GLU A 155 39.18 -16.72 25.47
N THR A 156 40.42 -17.09 25.16
CA THR A 156 41.22 -16.56 24.05
C THR A 156 40.53 -16.84 22.72
N THR A 157 39.64 -15.96 22.29
CA THR A 157 39.25 -15.87 20.88
C THR A 157 40.43 -15.24 20.16
N ASP A 158 41.26 -16.06 19.50
CA ASP A 158 42.05 -15.60 18.37
C ASP A 158 41.15 -14.70 17.53
N SER A 159 41.60 -13.48 17.28
CA SER A 159 40.77 -12.41 16.77
C SER A 159 40.12 -12.83 15.45
N ALA A 160 38.81 -13.11 15.47
CA ALA A 160 38.13 -13.53 14.26
C ALA A 160 38.11 -12.36 13.27
N PRO A 161 38.67 -12.48 12.06
CA PRO A 161 38.70 -11.39 11.12
C PRO A 161 37.29 -11.12 10.59
N CYS A 162 36.98 -9.84 10.36
CA CYS A 162 35.78 -9.47 9.62
C CYS A 162 35.80 -10.09 8.22
N ARG A 163 34.73 -10.77 7.81
CA ARG A 163 34.70 -11.43 6.49
C ARG A 163 34.81 -10.47 5.30
N ILE A 164 34.50 -9.18 5.50
CA ILE A 164 34.48 -8.18 4.42
C ILE A 164 35.85 -7.51 4.28
N CYS A 165 36.40 -6.95 5.35
CA CYS A 165 37.67 -6.22 5.29
C CYS A 165 38.88 -7.07 5.69
N LEU A 166 38.67 -8.29 6.19
CA LEU A 166 39.68 -9.23 6.66
C LEU A 166 40.54 -8.71 7.84
N SER A 167 40.10 -7.62 8.49
CA SER A 167 40.77 -7.08 9.67
C SER A 167 40.27 -7.73 10.95
N GLU A 168 41.21 -7.94 11.87
CA GLU A 168 41.03 -8.42 13.23
C GLU A 168 40.78 -7.29 14.25
N SER A 169 40.82 -6.03 13.80
CA SER A 169 40.59 -4.86 14.66
C SER A 169 39.10 -4.70 14.96
N SER A 170 38.68 -4.73 16.22
CA SER A 170 37.30 -4.39 16.62
C SER A 170 37.34 -3.24 17.64
N SER A 171 36.39 -2.31 17.56
CA SER A 171 36.26 -1.21 18.53
C SER A 171 34.82 -1.12 19.06
N PRO A 172 34.56 -0.41 20.17
CA PRO A 172 33.19 -0.19 20.64
C PRO A 172 32.31 0.55 19.63
N ASP A 173 32.89 1.42 18.80
CA ASP A 173 32.17 2.19 17.76
C ASP A 173 31.96 1.41 16.46
N ASP A 174 32.78 0.37 16.21
CA ASP A 174 32.69 -0.51 15.05
C ASP A 174 32.90 -1.98 15.46
N PRO A 175 31.93 -2.57 16.18
CA PRO A 175 32.05 -3.92 16.70
C PRO A 175 31.89 -4.97 15.61
N LEU A 176 32.47 -6.16 15.83
CA LEU A 176 32.12 -7.36 15.09
C LEU A 176 30.73 -7.87 15.50
N ILE A 177 29.87 -8.09 14.52
CA ILE A 177 28.50 -8.59 14.66
C ILE A 177 28.27 -9.83 13.80
N CYS A 178 27.22 -10.59 14.13
CA CYS A 178 26.79 -11.77 13.37
C CYS A 178 25.41 -11.51 12.73
N PRO A 179 25.33 -10.94 11.52
CA PRO A 179 24.07 -10.47 10.94
C PRO A 179 23.26 -11.55 10.22
N CYS A 180 23.71 -12.81 10.25
CA CYS A 180 23.11 -13.89 9.45
C CYS A 180 23.41 -15.26 10.07
N LYS A 181 22.84 -16.33 9.49
CA LYS A 181 22.98 -17.71 9.98
C LYS A 181 24.29 -18.41 9.54
N CYS A 182 25.30 -17.65 9.12
CA CYS A 182 26.61 -18.21 8.76
C CYS A 182 27.30 -18.84 9.98
N ALA A 183 28.09 -19.89 9.76
CA ALA A 183 28.86 -20.60 10.77
C ALA A 183 30.38 -20.32 10.64
N GLY A 184 31.15 -20.67 11.68
CA GLY A 184 32.60 -20.49 11.71
C GLY A 184 33.02 -19.02 11.74
N THR A 185 34.24 -18.71 11.29
CA THR A 185 34.80 -17.34 11.27
C THR A 185 34.12 -16.43 10.25
N MET A 186 33.44 -16.98 9.24
CA MET A 186 32.71 -16.23 8.19
C MET A 186 31.40 -15.60 8.66
N LYS A 187 31.00 -15.81 9.91
CA LYS A 187 29.81 -15.17 10.50
C LYS A 187 30.06 -13.75 10.98
N TYR A 188 31.30 -13.39 11.28
CA TYR A 188 31.67 -12.10 11.86
C TYR A 188 31.88 -11.01 10.79
N VAL A 189 31.25 -9.86 11.00
CA VAL A 189 31.33 -8.69 10.11
C VAL A 189 31.36 -7.42 10.97
N HIS A 190 32.18 -6.44 10.63
CA HIS A 190 32.11 -5.12 11.27
C HIS A 190 30.78 -4.43 10.97
N LEU A 191 30.26 -3.69 11.95
CA LEU A 191 29.05 -2.89 11.80
C LEU A 191 29.12 -1.94 10.60
N ASN A 192 30.22 -1.22 10.41
CA ASN A 192 30.38 -0.29 9.29
C ASN A 192 30.58 -1.01 7.95
N CYS A 193 31.32 -2.12 7.92
CA CYS A 193 31.43 -2.93 6.70
C CYS A 193 30.06 -3.47 6.26
N LEU A 194 29.20 -3.88 7.20
CA LEU A 194 27.84 -4.31 6.89
C LEU A 194 26.99 -3.14 6.36
N LYS A 195 27.06 -1.96 6.99
CA LYS A 195 26.38 -0.74 6.52
C LYS A 195 26.77 -0.39 5.09
N GLU A 196 28.07 -0.43 4.76
CA GLU A 196 28.57 -0.16 3.42
C GLU A 196 28.11 -1.21 2.40
N TRP A 197 28.16 -2.50 2.76
CA TRP A 197 27.66 -3.57 1.90
C TRP A 197 26.16 -3.38 1.62
N ILE A 198 25.35 -3.09 2.64
CA ILE A 198 23.91 -2.85 2.47
C ILE A 198 23.66 -1.61 1.59
N LYS A 199 24.41 -0.53 1.82
CA LYS A 199 24.34 0.68 0.98
C LYS A 199 24.61 0.36 -0.50
N SER A 200 25.52 -0.56 -0.80
CA SER A 200 25.80 -1.02 -2.17
C SER A 200 24.64 -1.79 -2.82
N LYS A 201 23.74 -2.39 -2.01
CA LYS A 201 22.54 -3.10 -2.49
C LYS A 201 21.34 -2.18 -2.74
N LEU A 202 21.43 -0.90 -2.34
CA LEU A 202 20.40 0.09 -2.61
C LEU A 202 20.58 0.69 -4.00
N ASN A 203 19.49 0.74 -4.77
CA ASN A 203 19.43 1.49 -6.01
C ASN A 203 18.67 2.80 -5.76
N SER A 204 19.39 3.93 -5.83
CA SER A 204 18.80 5.25 -5.63
C SER A 204 18.73 6.07 -6.91
N ARG A 205 17.63 6.77 -7.09
CA ARG A 205 17.48 7.82 -8.11
C ARG A 205 17.10 9.13 -7.42
N VAL A 206 17.84 10.19 -7.71
CA VAL A 206 17.59 11.52 -7.16
C VAL A 206 17.30 12.49 -8.31
N THR A 207 16.30 13.34 -8.13
CA THR A 207 15.97 14.50 -8.96
C THR A 207 15.99 15.74 -8.08
N GLU A 208 15.74 16.91 -8.65
CA GLU A 208 15.68 18.18 -7.90
C GLU A 208 14.68 18.13 -6.73
N LYS A 209 13.51 17.51 -6.94
CA LYS A 209 12.41 17.46 -5.97
C LYS A 209 12.13 16.07 -5.41
N GLY A 210 12.80 15.04 -5.91
CA GLY A 210 12.43 13.65 -5.69
C GLY A 210 13.62 12.77 -5.37
N MET A 211 13.44 11.81 -4.47
CA MET A 211 14.36 10.71 -4.24
C MET A 211 13.57 9.41 -4.26
N SER A 212 14.08 8.40 -4.96
CA SER A 212 13.55 7.03 -4.92
C SER A 212 14.66 6.07 -4.53
N VAL A 213 14.38 5.18 -3.59
CA VAL A 213 15.31 4.14 -3.13
C VAL A 213 14.63 2.79 -3.27
N TYR A 214 15.27 1.88 -3.98
CA TYR A 214 14.80 0.51 -4.19
C TYR A 214 15.81 -0.47 -3.61
N ILE A 215 15.30 -1.54 -3.02
CA ILE A 215 16.12 -2.62 -2.47
C ILE A 215 16.12 -3.75 -3.49
N LYS A 216 17.30 -4.23 -3.88
CA LYS A 216 17.40 -5.35 -4.82
C LYS A 216 17.17 -6.68 -4.11
N ASP A 217 18.08 -7.00 -3.20
CA ASP A 217 18.11 -8.24 -2.42
C ASP A 217 18.99 -7.99 -1.20
N LEU A 218 18.45 -8.23 -0.01
CA LEU A 218 19.17 -8.17 1.26
C LEU A 218 19.43 -9.57 1.81
N SER A 219 19.64 -10.55 0.96
CA SER A 219 20.04 -11.89 1.37
C SER A 219 21.56 -11.99 1.52
N CYS A 220 22.02 -12.71 2.54
CA CYS A 220 23.44 -13.02 2.72
C CYS A 220 23.93 -13.85 1.52
N GLU A 221 25.05 -13.46 0.91
CA GLU A 221 25.62 -14.14 -0.26
C GLU A 221 26.18 -15.56 0.00
N LEU A 222 26.30 -15.95 1.28
CA LEU A 222 26.82 -17.27 1.68
C LEU A 222 25.71 -18.23 2.10
N CYS A 223 24.83 -17.78 3.01
CA CYS A 223 23.78 -18.63 3.57
C CYS A 223 22.38 -18.32 3.02
N ASN A 224 22.23 -17.31 2.16
CA ASN A 224 20.96 -16.83 1.59
C ASN A 224 19.91 -16.40 2.62
N SER A 225 20.24 -16.28 3.90
CA SER A 225 19.32 -15.75 4.90
C SER A 225 19.14 -14.24 4.70
N SER A 226 17.91 -13.74 4.90
CA SER A 226 17.65 -12.30 4.98
C SER A 226 18.53 -11.65 6.03
N LEU A 227 19.19 -10.56 5.66
CA LEU A 227 19.95 -9.72 6.56
C LEU A 227 18.98 -8.78 7.28
N PRO A 228 19.22 -8.53 8.58
CA PRO A 228 18.35 -7.68 9.36
C PRO A 228 18.54 -6.23 8.94
N SER A 229 17.54 -5.42 9.27
CA SER A 229 17.57 -4.00 8.98
C SER A 229 18.12 -3.12 10.12
N PHE A 230 18.15 -3.68 11.31
CA PHE A 230 18.78 -3.13 12.50
C PHE A 230 19.56 -4.22 13.21
N VAL A 231 20.50 -3.82 14.06
CA VAL A 231 21.20 -4.73 14.98
C VAL A 231 21.14 -4.16 16.38
N HIS A 232 20.99 -5.02 17.37
CA HIS A 232 21.09 -4.63 18.75
C HIS A 232 22.55 -4.73 19.19
N TYR A 233 23.08 -3.68 19.80
CA TYR A 233 24.41 -3.67 20.39
C TYR A 233 24.38 -2.82 21.65
N GLN A 234 24.86 -3.36 22.78
CA GLN A 234 24.87 -2.69 24.08
C GLN A 234 23.48 -2.11 24.48
N ASN A 235 22.41 -2.89 24.30
CA ASN A 235 21.01 -2.47 24.52
C ASN A 235 20.54 -1.28 23.66
N GLN A 236 21.29 -0.91 22.62
CA GLN A 236 20.88 0.09 21.64
C GLN A 236 20.53 -0.58 20.31
N GLN A 237 19.39 -0.20 19.73
CA GLN A 237 19.03 -0.58 18.37
C GLN A 237 19.74 0.34 17.38
N ILE A 238 20.60 -0.22 16.54
CA ILE A 238 21.36 0.50 15.52
C ILE A 238 20.77 0.17 14.15
N SER A 239 20.22 1.18 13.47
CA SER A 239 19.80 1.03 12.07
C SER A 239 21.01 0.83 11.16
N LEU A 240 20.93 -0.19 10.30
CA LEU A 240 21.97 -0.48 9.30
C LEU A 240 21.81 0.38 8.03
N ILE A 241 20.72 1.14 7.92
CA ILE A 241 20.38 1.89 6.71
C ILE A 241 20.08 3.34 7.08
N SER A 242 20.98 4.23 6.69
CA SER A 242 20.83 5.67 6.88
C SER A 242 20.43 6.33 5.56
N LEU A 243 19.24 6.95 5.53
CA LEU A 243 18.84 7.83 4.45
C LEU A 243 18.99 9.28 4.89
N ASN A 244 19.52 10.11 3.99
CA ASN A 244 19.56 11.55 4.19
C ASN A 244 18.20 12.12 3.80
N TYR A 245 17.46 12.58 4.81
CA TYR A 245 16.16 13.18 4.58
C TYR A 245 16.30 14.65 4.17
N PRO A 246 15.37 15.19 3.36
CA PRO A 246 15.40 16.58 2.94
C PRO A 246 15.28 17.55 4.12
N SER A 247 15.93 18.71 4.02
CA SER A 247 15.79 19.81 4.97
C SER A 247 14.58 20.72 4.70
N LYS A 248 13.83 20.44 3.62
CA LYS A 248 12.58 21.13 3.28
C LYS A 248 11.39 20.21 3.53
N SER A 249 10.19 20.78 3.57
CA SER A 249 8.94 20.02 3.66
C SER A 249 8.94 18.86 2.68
N PHE A 250 8.54 17.68 3.16
CA PHE A 250 8.53 16.47 2.36
C PHE A 250 7.35 15.56 2.67
N ILE A 251 7.05 14.73 1.69
CA ILE A 251 6.13 13.60 1.81
C ILE A 251 6.83 12.33 1.36
N MET A 252 6.57 11.25 2.07
CA MET A 252 7.22 9.96 1.89
C MET A 252 6.20 8.89 1.54
N PHE A 253 6.50 8.09 0.52
CA PHE A 253 5.65 7.01 0.02
C PHE A 253 6.38 5.67 0.04
N GLU A 254 5.73 4.62 0.53
CA GLU A 254 6.18 3.23 0.36
C GLU A 254 5.55 2.62 -0.89
N GLU A 255 6.36 2.04 -1.78
CA GLU A 255 5.87 1.33 -2.97
C GLU A 255 5.65 -0.15 -2.71
N PHE A 256 4.49 -0.64 -3.10
CA PHE A 256 4.11 -2.05 -3.07
C PHE A 256 3.64 -2.52 -4.45
N ARG A 257 3.99 -3.76 -4.78
CA ARG A 257 3.44 -4.49 -5.93
C ARG A 257 2.52 -5.62 -5.46
N PRO A 258 1.28 -5.71 -5.96
CA PRO A 258 0.30 -6.70 -5.49
C PRO A 258 0.78 -8.15 -5.63
N GLU A 259 1.57 -8.45 -6.65
CA GLU A 259 2.01 -9.83 -6.96
C GLU A 259 2.97 -10.40 -5.92
N LYS A 260 3.82 -9.56 -5.32
CA LYS A 260 4.83 -9.98 -4.34
C LYS A 260 4.48 -9.59 -2.90
N MET A 261 3.53 -8.66 -2.73
CA MET A 261 3.16 -7.98 -1.47
C MET A 261 4.35 -7.47 -0.63
N GLN A 262 5.54 -7.46 -1.19
CA GLN A 262 6.78 -7.02 -0.56
C GLN A 262 7.03 -5.55 -0.93
N LYS A 263 7.43 -4.76 0.07
CA LYS A 263 7.89 -3.39 -0.12
C LYS A 263 9.00 -3.37 -1.18
N GLN A 264 8.74 -2.70 -2.29
CA GLN A 264 9.66 -2.65 -3.44
C GLN A 264 10.61 -1.46 -3.36
N GLY A 265 10.16 -0.37 -2.74
CA GLY A 265 10.93 0.84 -2.65
C GLY A 265 10.23 1.92 -1.86
N LEU A 266 10.87 3.07 -1.85
CA LEU A 266 10.37 4.27 -1.21
C LEU A 266 10.66 5.47 -2.06
N HIS A 267 9.76 6.44 -1.97
CA HIS A 267 9.86 7.71 -2.65
C HIS A 267 9.73 8.83 -1.64
N VAL A 268 10.58 9.84 -1.75
CA VAL A 268 10.48 11.10 -1.01
C VAL A 268 10.32 12.21 -2.02
N ILE A 269 9.30 13.05 -1.85
CA ILE A 269 9.14 14.28 -2.61
C ILE A 269 9.31 15.44 -1.64
N SER A 270 10.23 16.35 -1.95
CA SER A 270 10.49 17.55 -1.17
C SER A 270 10.12 18.79 -1.98
N LEU A 271 9.34 19.68 -1.37
CA LEU A 271 8.72 20.83 -2.03
C LEU A 271 8.77 22.06 -1.12
N ASP A 272 8.95 23.23 -1.73
CA ASP A 272 8.58 24.50 -1.11
C ASP A 272 7.07 24.76 -1.34
N ASP A 273 6.51 25.77 -0.65
CA ASP A 273 5.11 26.14 -0.83
C ASP A 273 4.82 26.51 -2.31
N GLU A 274 3.60 26.20 -2.75
CA GLU A 274 3.12 26.30 -4.14
C GLU A 274 3.86 25.42 -5.18
N GLN A 275 4.87 24.65 -4.78
CA GLN A 275 5.55 23.75 -5.70
C GLN A 275 4.78 22.44 -5.90
N SER A 276 5.14 21.76 -6.99
CA SER A 276 4.64 20.43 -7.29
C SER A 276 5.73 19.50 -7.83
N GLY A 277 5.56 18.21 -7.55
CA GLY A 277 6.37 17.10 -8.06
C GLY A 277 5.50 16.08 -8.80
N ASN A 278 5.96 15.62 -9.96
CA ASN A 278 5.23 14.69 -10.82
C ASN A 278 5.62 13.23 -10.51
N LEU A 279 4.61 12.35 -10.50
CA LEU A 279 4.77 10.92 -10.38
C LEU A 279 4.25 10.23 -11.65
N GLY A 280 5.00 9.28 -12.17
CA GLY A 280 4.61 8.52 -13.36
C GLY A 280 5.73 7.66 -13.91
N ARG A 281 5.49 6.94 -15.01
CA ARG A 281 6.53 6.12 -15.66
C ARG A 281 7.46 6.92 -16.59
N GLY A 282 7.22 8.23 -16.71
CA GLY A 282 8.07 9.18 -17.42
C GLY A 282 9.48 9.20 -16.83
N HIS A 283 10.48 9.42 -17.68
CA HIS A 283 11.84 9.67 -17.21
C HIS A 283 11.98 11.12 -16.70
N ASP A 284 11.08 11.99 -17.13
CA ASP A 284 10.96 13.39 -16.73
C ASP A 284 10.12 13.58 -15.45
N CYS A 285 9.65 12.50 -14.81
CA CYS A 285 8.98 12.57 -13.52
C CYS A 285 10.00 12.62 -12.37
N ASP A 286 9.66 13.40 -11.34
CA ASP A 286 10.40 13.50 -10.09
C ASP A 286 10.46 12.14 -9.39
N ILE A 287 9.34 11.43 -9.34
CA ILE A 287 9.28 10.02 -8.95
C ILE A 287 8.90 9.18 -10.16
N LYS A 288 9.85 8.34 -10.60
CA LYS A 288 9.63 7.40 -11.71
C LYS A 288 9.16 6.06 -11.19
N ILE A 289 7.95 5.68 -11.58
CA ILE A 289 7.32 4.39 -11.30
C ILE A 289 7.32 3.58 -12.60
N SER A 290 8.17 2.55 -12.69
CA SER A 290 8.47 1.92 -13.99
C SER A 290 7.38 1.01 -14.56
N ASP A 291 6.29 0.76 -13.83
CA ASP A 291 5.23 -0.15 -14.27
C ASP A 291 4.47 0.37 -15.51
N ILE A 292 4.19 -0.53 -16.46
CA ILE A 292 3.57 -0.20 -17.76
C ILE A 292 2.14 0.33 -17.64
N SER A 293 1.43 -0.03 -16.56
CA SER A 293 0.07 0.45 -16.30
C SER A 293 0.07 1.89 -15.75
N VAL A 294 1.21 2.45 -15.37
CA VAL A 294 1.29 3.83 -14.90
C VAL A 294 1.43 4.76 -16.11
N SER A 295 0.62 5.82 -16.23
CA SER A 295 0.82 6.86 -17.25
C SER A 295 2.19 7.54 -17.17
N ARG A 296 2.68 8.09 -18.29
CA ARG A 296 3.98 8.79 -18.33
C ARG A 296 4.04 9.92 -17.30
N LYS A 297 3.00 10.75 -17.26
CA LYS A 297 2.67 11.63 -16.14
C LYS A 297 1.32 11.14 -15.62
N HIS A 298 1.30 10.60 -14.40
CA HIS A 298 0.11 9.94 -13.86
C HIS A 298 -0.62 10.87 -12.90
N CYS A 299 0.10 11.36 -11.91
CA CYS A 299 -0.39 12.34 -10.95
C CYS A 299 0.74 13.31 -10.58
N LYS A 300 0.39 14.35 -9.86
CA LYS A 300 1.34 15.25 -9.21
C LYS A 300 0.93 15.45 -7.75
N VAL A 301 1.93 15.63 -6.92
CA VAL A 301 1.77 16.05 -5.53
C VAL A 301 2.13 17.53 -5.46
N LYS A 302 1.32 18.30 -4.75
CA LYS A 302 1.48 19.74 -4.54
C LYS A 302 1.60 20.04 -3.06
N LEU A 303 2.42 21.01 -2.70
CA LEU A 303 2.39 21.64 -1.37
C LEU A 303 1.72 23.00 -1.52
N CYS A 304 0.64 23.24 -0.79
CA CYS A 304 -0.06 24.52 -0.79
C CYS A 304 -0.57 24.81 0.63
N GLY A 305 -0.20 25.96 1.21
CA GLY A 305 -0.71 26.36 2.52
C GLY A 305 -0.39 25.35 3.62
N ASN A 306 0.85 24.83 3.62
CA ASN A 306 1.32 23.80 4.56
C ASN A 306 0.59 22.45 4.47
N GLU A 307 -0.06 22.15 3.34
CA GLU A 307 -0.74 20.87 3.14
C GLU A 307 -0.36 20.23 1.82
N PHE A 308 -0.23 18.90 1.81
CA PHE A 308 0.05 18.13 0.61
C PHE A 308 -1.25 17.69 -0.07
N TYR A 309 -1.32 17.90 -1.38
CA TYR A 309 -2.47 17.52 -2.21
C TYR A 309 -2.05 16.64 -3.39
N LEU A 310 -2.90 15.69 -3.75
CA LEU A 310 -2.75 14.79 -4.89
C LEU A 310 -3.72 15.18 -6.02
N GLU A 311 -3.20 15.31 -7.23
CA GLU A 311 -3.99 15.63 -8.43
C GLU A 311 -3.70 14.64 -9.57
N ASP A 312 -4.74 14.07 -10.16
CA ASP A 312 -4.64 13.24 -11.37
C ASP A 312 -4.28 14.10 -12.59
N THR A 313 -3.32 13.65 -13.39
CA THR A 313 -2.87 14.36 -14.60
C THR A 313 -3.43 13.74 -15.88
N LYS A 314 -4.73 13.40 -15.86
CA LYS A 314 -5.44 12.68 -16.93
C LYS A 314 -4.84 11.28 -17.18
N SER A 315 -4.59 10.53 -16.11
CA SER A 315 -4.03 9.17 -16.24
C SER A 315 -5.00 8.19 -16.92
N LYS A 316 -4.49 7.17 -17.61
CA LYS A 316 -5.32 6.20 -18.34
C LYS A 316 -6.22 5.38 -17.42
N PHE A 317 -5.67 4.89 -16.31
CA PHE A 317 -6.37 4.01 -15.35
C PHE A 317 -6.80 4.70 -14.06
N GLY A 318 -6.72 6.03 -14.02
CA GLY A 318 -7.12 6.84 -12.86
C GLY A 318 -6.09 6.83 -11.73
N THR A 319 -6.06 7.95 -11.00
CA THR A 319 -5.46 8.03 -9.66
C THR A 319 -6.55 7.77 -8.63
N LEU A 320 -6.29 6.84 -7.73
CA LEU A 320 -7.28 6.27 -6.83
C LEU A 320 -6.81 6.33 -5.37
N ILE A 321 -7.70 6.64 -4.42
CA ILE A 321 -7.42 6.63 -2.98
C ILE A 321 -8.22 5.52 -2.30
N LYS A 322 -7.61 4.72 -1.43
CA LYS A 322 -8.32 3.65 -0.69
C LYS A 322 -9.32 4.28 0.28
N LEU A 323 -10.56 3.83 0.22
CA LEU A 323 -11.59 4.19 1.18
C LEU A 323 -11.72 3.10 2.26
N SER A 324 -12.33 3.47 3.37
CA SER A 324 -12.90 2.53 4.32
C SER A 324 -13.87 1.57 3.65
N ASN A 325 -14.00 0.35 4.17
CA ASN A 325 -14.96 -0.63 3.68
C ASN A 325 -16.42 -0.17 3.83
N SER A 326 -16.65 0.94 4.52
CA SER A 326 -17.94 1.62 4.60
C SER A 326 -17.76 3.13 4.58
N ILE A 327 -18.60 3.83 3.81
CA ILE A 327 -18.63 5.30 3.72
C ILE A 327 -20.05 5.83 3.81
N ASN A 328 -20.23 6.99 4.42
CA ASN A 328 -21.51 7.71 4.42
C ASN A 328 -21.60 8.63 3.21
N VAL A 329 -22.67 8.53 2.44
CA VAL A 329 -22.90 9.40 1.28
C VAL A 329 -23.49 10.72 1.76
N LYS A 330 -22.69 11.79 1.70
CA LYS A 330 -23.13 13.15 2.08
C LYS A 330 -24.16 13.69 1.08
N ASP A 331 -25.10 14.50 1.56
CA ASP A 331 -26.11 15.15 0.72
C ASP A 331 -25.51 16.00 -0.40
N ASN A 332 -26.11 15.95 -1.59
CA ASN A 332 -25.70 16.71 -2.79
C ASN A 332 -24.21 16.53 -3.18
N THR A 333 -23.59 15.43 -2.74
CA THR A 333 -22.22 15.09 -3.12
C THR A 333 -22.19 14.16 -4.32
N ASP A 334 -21.31 14.46 -5.27
CA ASP A 334 -20.95 13.57 -6.37
C ASP A 334 -19.76 12.72 -5.90
N THR A 335 -20.03 11.46 -5.58
CA THR A 335 -19.02 10.52 -5.13
C THR A 335 -18.79 9.47 -6.21
N THR A 336 -17.57 9.39 -6.72
CA THR A 336 -17.19 8.35 -7.67
C THR A 336 -16.24 7.36 -6.99
N ILE A 337 -16.67 6.11 -6.91
CA ILE A 337 -15.86 5.00 -6.39
C ILE A 337 -15.55 4.00 -7.49
N GLN A 338 -14.51 3.20 -7.29
CA GLN A 338 -14.17 2.07 -8.13
C GLN A 338 -14.00 0.83 -7.26
N VAL A 339 -14.71 -0.23 -7.64
CA VAL A 339 -14.55 -1.57 -7.08
C VAL A 339 -14.14 -2.49 -8.24
N SER A 340 -12.94 -3.04 -8.15
CA SER A 340 -12.36 -3.87 -9.21
C SER A 340 -12.36 -3.13 -10.56
N ARG A 341 -12.95 -3.70 -11.61
CA ARG A 341 -13.12 -3.13 -12.97
C ARG A 341 -14.42 -2.34 -13.18
N THR A 342 -15.13 -1.97 -12.11
CA THR A 342 -16.40 -1.24 -12.18
C THR A 342 -16.28 0.09 -11.44
N VAL A 343 -16.55 1.19 -12.14
CA VAL A 343 -16.66 2.54 -11.59
C VAL A 343 -18.12 2.83 -11.30
N ILE A 344 -18.41 3.37 -10.12
CA ILE A 344 -19.76 3.62 -9.63
C ILE A 344 -19.82 5.10 -9.24
N HIS A 345 -20.59 5.87 -10.01
CA HIS A 345 -20.92 7.25 -9.71
C HIS A 345 -22.19 7.29 -8.88
N ILE A 346 -22.16 7.98 -7.74
CA ILE A 346 -23.23 8.02 -6.75
C ILE A 346 -23.54 9.49 -6.48
N VAL A 347 -24.79 9.89 -6.70
CA VAL A 347 -25.28 11.23 -6.39
C VAL A 347 -26.46 11.11 -5.45
N HIS A 348 -26.33 11.66 -4.24
CA HIS A 348 -27.44 11.71 -3.29
C HIS A 348 -28.35 12.90 -3.60
N LYS A 349 -29.61 12.61 -3.92
CA LYS A 349 -30.63 13.61 -4.26
C LYS A 349 -31.73 13.65 -3.20
N GLN A 350 -31.95 14.84 -2.68
CA GLN A 350 -33.11 15.14 -1.83
C GLN A 350 -34.32 15.56 -2.71
N PRO A 351 -35.55 15.28 -2.27
CA PRO A 351 -36.75 15.80 -2.93
C PRO A 351 -36.78 17.33 -2.88
N TRP A 352 -37.23 17.95 -3.97
CA TRP A 352 -37.45 19.40 -4.03
C TRP A 352 -38.43 19.86 -2.94
N SER A 353 -38.00 20.82 -2.12
CA SER A 353 -38.83 21.54 -1.16
C SER A 353 -38.77 23.04 -1.47
N PHE A 354 -39.92 23.71 -1.50
CA PHE A 354 -40.05 25.16 -1.73
C PHE A 354 -39.22 26.03 -0.77
N LYS A 355 -38.71 25.47 0.35
CA LYS A 355 -37.82 26.15 1.29
C LYS A 355 -36.33 26.23 0.86
N ASN A 356 -35.89 25.48 -0.16
CA ASN A 356 -34.48 25.45 -0.58
C ASN A 356 -34.17 26.29 -1.85
N MET A 357 -34.99 27.30 -2.14
CA MET A 357 -34.89 28.17 -3.33
C MET A 357 -33.78 29.23 -3.26
N CYS A 358 -32.64 28.97 -2.60
CA CYS A 358 -31.57 29.97 -2.53
C CYS A 358 -30.13 29.48 -2.75
N CYS A 359 -29.84 28.19 -2.93
CA CYS A 359 -28.46 27.72 -3.14
C CYS A 359 -28.36 26.50 -4.06
N CYS A 360 -28.82 26.60 -5.31
CA CYS A 360 -28.42 25.63 -6.35
C CYS A 360 -27.00 25.94 -6.84
N LYS A 361 -26.00 25.65 -6.00
CA LYS A 361 -24.64 25.43 -6.49
C LYS A 361 -24.47 23.92 -6.66
N ASN A 362 -24.15 23.47 -7.86
CA ASN A 362 -23.55 22.15 -8.07
C ASN A 362 -22.21 22.14 -7.33
N ASN A 363 -22.24 21.83 -6.03
CA ASN A 363 -21.04 21.67 -5.24
C ASN A 363 -20.41 20.34 -5.63
N LYS A 364 -19.48 20.39 -6.59
CA LYS A 364 -18.42 19.38 -6.62
C LYS A 364 -17.77 19.40 -5.24
N VAL A 365 -17.77 18.25 -4.57
CA VAL A 365 -17.26 18.11 -3.21
C VAL A 365 -15.85 18.71 -3.14
N ALA A 366 -15.62 19.56 -2.14
CA ALA A 366 -14.28 20.04 -1.80
C ALA A 366 -13.43 18.83 -1.37
N GLY A 367 -12.14 18.79 -1.77
CA GLY A 367 -11.30 17.61 -1.51
C GLY A 367 -11.13 17.32 -0.02
N ASP A 368 -11.25 18.36 0.81
CA ASP A 368 -11.01 18.32 2.26
C ASP A 368 -12.01 17.42 3.00
N ASP A 369 -13.27 17.44 2.57
CA ASP A 369 -14.38 16.70 3.19
C ASP A 369 -14.37 15.19 2.91
N ILE A 370 -13.52 14.74 1.97
CA ILE A 370 -13.42 13.34 1.54
C ILE A 370 -12.24 12.63 2.22
N SER A 371 -11.24 13.39 2.70
CA SER A 371 -10.05 12.83 3.33
C SER A 371 -10.33 12.06 4.63
N CYS A 372 -11.48 12.32 5.28
CA CYS A 372 -11.92 11.58 6.46
C CYS A 372 -12.40 10.15 6.18
N PHE A 373 -12.55 9.76 4.91
CA PHE A 373 -13.04 8.43 4.52
C PHE A 373 -11.92 7.40 4.29
N THR A 374 -10.67 7.71 4.61
CA THR A 374 -9.52 6.80 4.44
C THR A 374 -9.21 6.01 5.70
N GLN A 375 -8.58 4.84 5.53
CA GLN A 375 -8.21 3.96 6.65
C GLN A 375 -6.71 4.01 6.95
N PRO A 376 -6.31 3.95 8.23
CA PRO A 376 -5.01 3.46 8.68
C PRO A 376 -5.04 1.94 8.93
N GLU A 377 -5.62 1.13 8.03
CA GLU A 377 -5.71 -0.33 8.23
C GLU A 377 -4.83 -1.08 7.23
N PHE A 378 -3.58 -1.34 7.65
CA PHE A 378 -2.71 -2.37 7.05
C PHE A 378 -1.82 -3.10 8.07
N ALA A 379 -1.94 -2.83 9.38
CA ALA A 379 -1.20 -3.56 10.40
C ALA A 379 -1.79 -4.96 10.72
N ASN A 380 -3.11 -5.16 10.59
CA ASN A 380 -3.77 -6.33 11.20
C ASN A 380 -4.04 -7.51 10.25
N ASN A 381 -4.10 -7.33 8.93
CA ASN A 381 -4.42 -8.43 8.00
C ASN A 381 -3.22 -9.28 7.58
N TYR A 382 -2.01 -8.96 8.08
CA TYR A 382 -0.80 -9.73 7.79
C TYR A 382 -0.74 -11.07 8.57
N ASN A 383 -1.34 -11.12 9.76
CA ASN A 383 -1.25 -12.30 10.63
C ASN A 383 -2.15 -13.45 10.16
N GLU A 384 -3.32 -13.20 9.57
CA GLU A 384 -4.22 -14.28 9.12
C GLU A 384 -3.72 -15.02 7.87
N ALA A 385 -3.10 -14.31 6.91
CA ALA A 385 -2.59 -14.93 5.69
C ALA A 385 -1.27 -15.72 5.90
N LEU A 386 -0.44 -15.31 6.86
CA LEU A 386 0.75 -16.06 7.29
C LEU A 386 0.39 -17.24 8.20
N SER A 387 -0.60 -17.09 9.09
CA SER A 387 -1.16 -18.19 9.89
C SER A 387 -1.66 -19.32 8.98
N ASN A 388 -2.43 -19.00 7.93
CA ASN A 388 -2.96 -20.02 7.02
C ASN A 388 -1.89 -20.71 6.16
N ARG A 389 -0.72 -20.09 5.94
CA ARG A 389 0.41 -20.76 5.26
C ARG A 389 1.21 -21.68 6.19
N ALA A 390 1.23 -21.40 7.49
CA ALA A 390 1.85 -22.29 8.49
C ALA A 390 1.00 -23.55 8.74
N THR A 391 -0.33 -23.42 8.74
CA THR A 391 -1.24 -24.56 9.02
C THR A 391 -1.35 -25.56 7.86
N ILE A 392 -1.15 -25.13 6.61
CA ILE A 392 -1.28 -26.00 5.42
C ILE A 392 -0.07 -26.95 5.24
N ASN A 393 1.07 -26.70 5.90
CA ASN A 393 2.29 -27.53 5.75
C ASN A 393 2.52 -28.55 6.88
N LEU A 394 1.54 -28.85 7.73
CA LEU A 394 1.71 -29.80 8.85
C LEU A 394 0.64 -30.91 8.96
N GLN A 395 -0.07 -31.26 7.90
CA GLN A 395 -0.98 -32.43 7.94
C GLN A 395 -0.92 -33.30 6.69
N ILE A 396 0.20 -34.00 6.47
CA ILE A 396 0.17 -35.33 5.80
C ILE A 396 1.37 -36.16 6.29
N ARG A 397 1.19 -36.95 7.36
CA ARG A 397 1.90 -38.24 7.59
C ARG A 397 1.11 -39.11 8.57
N GLU A 398 -0.02 -39.63 8.12
CA GLU A 398 -0.59 -40.87 8.67
C GLU A 398 -1.34 -41.60 7.55
N ILE A 399 -0.71 -42.62 6.96
CA ILE A 399 -1.40 -43.85 6.52
C ILE A 399 -0.46 -45.03 6.77
N GLN A 400 -1.00 -46.02 7.46
CA GLN A 400 -0.43 -47.29 7.91
C GLN A 400 -0.34 -48.34 6.79
N HIS A 401 0.33 -49.45 7.14
CA HIS A 401 0.24 -50.81 6.59
C HIS A 401 1.29 -51.27 5.57
N ILE A 402 2.27 -52.01 6.09
CA ILE A 402 2.85 -53.17 5.42
C ILE A 402 2.58 -54.35 6.35
N ASP A 403 1.59 -55.18 5.99
CA ASP A 403 1.49 -56.56 6.43
C ASP A 403 1.45 -57.43 5.18
N SER A 404 2.32 -58.43 5.12
CA SER A 404 2.20 -59.58 4.23
C SER A 404 2.88 -60.75 4.93
N PRO A 405 2.17 -61.85 5.23
CA PRO A 405 2.72 -63.02 5.88
C PRO A 405 3.41 -63.92 4.84
N ILE A 406 4.53 -64.51 5.22
CA ILE A 406 5.16 -65.62 4.52
C ILE A 406 4.93 -66.86 5.38
N GLU A 407 4.11 -67.79 4.90
CA GLU A 407 4.32 -69.24 4.98
C GLU A 407 3.17 -69.96 4.29
N GLU A 408 3.46 -70.74 3.25
CA GLU A 408 2.95 -72.11 3.11
C GLU A 408 3.74 -72.88 2.04
N ASN A 409 4.22 -74.06 2.46
CA ASN A 409 4.79 -75.12 1.63
C ASN A 409 3.66 -75.90 0.91
N LEU A 410 4.03 -76.55 -0.21
CA LEU A 410 3.48 -77.77 -0.88
C LEU A 410 3.87 -77.61 -2.38
N GLU A 411 4.59 -78.49 -3.09
CA GLU A 411 5.01 -79.90 -2.96
C GLU A 411 6.48 -80.07 -3.38
#